data_AF-A0A7X4HYE8-F1
#
_entry.id   AF-A0A7X4HYE8-F1
#
_cell.length_a   1.000
_cell.length_b   1.000
_cell.length_c   1.000
_cell.angle_alpha   90.00
_cell.angle_beta   90.00
_cell.angle_gamma   90.00
#
_symmetry.space_group_name_H-M   'P 1'
#
loop_
_entity.id
_entity.type
_entity.pdbx_description
1 polymer ?
#
loop_
_entity_poly.entity_id
_entity_poly.type
_entity_poly.pdbx_seq_one_letter_code
_entity_poly.pdbx_strand_id
1 'polypeptide(L)'
;MSYLTGLRCSLCQATFPAEALYVCDQCLGPLEVTYDRDAVRRAVSRESIASRPPNLWRYREFLPIDGEPRTGLTSGFTPLIRADRLAAALGMRELYVKDDSVNHPTLSYKDRVVPVAATRACELGFGVFGCASTGNLANSVAAHAARLGLDCYVFIPRTLEPGKILGSAVSGPHVVAIDGNYDDVNRLCTQVGERYGWAFANINLRAYYAEGAKTYGFEIVEQLGWRFPRHVVCPVAGGTLLPRIARGFHDLLDAGLADGEPPRIHAAQAAGCAPVIHALDEGLDYPEPVRPDTIAKSIAIGNPADGFHVLRTVRESGGSGAAATDAEIVDAIGLLARTEGIFTEPAGGTTLAVTRKLVEQGAIPRDESTVVCITGNGYKTADVVASSLAAPTALGRSLAEFEAFMAERRQAHQPVSG
;
A
#
# COMPACT_ATOMS: atom_id res chain seq x y z
N MET A 1 -24.75 -8.51 11.39
CA MET A 1 -24.91 -7.30 12.21
C MET A 1 -23.81 -6.34 11.79
N SER A 2 -24.18 -5.09 11.49
CA SER A 2 -23.21 -4.06 11.13
C SER A 2 -22.65 -3.40 12.39
N TYR A 3 -21.36 -3.07 12.36
CA TYR A 3 -20.70 -2.25 13.39
C TYR A 3 -20.48 -0.81 12.92
N LEU A 4 -20.78 -0.53 11.65
CA LEU A 4 -20.69 0.79 11.04
C LEU A 4 -21.78 1.70 11.65
N THR A 5 -21.37 2.82 12.23
CA THR A 5 -22.31 3.79 12.82
C THR A 5 -22.51 5.03 11.95
N GLY A 6 -21.60 5.30 11.02
CA GLY A 6 -21.67 6.48 10.16
C GLY A 6 -20.30 6.96 9.71
N LEU A 7 -20.25 8.24 9.35
CA LEU A 7 -19.04 8.97 9.00
C LEU A 7 -18.86 10.16 9.94
N ARG A 8 -17.63 10.60 10.14
CA ARG A 8 -17.28 11.78 10.94
C ARG A 8 -16.17 12.57 10.29
N CYS A 9 -16.32 13.89 10.23
CA CYS A 9 -15.27 14.76 9.72
C CYS A 9 -14.06 14.78 10.67
N SER A 10 -12.85 14.59 10.13
CA SER A 10 -11.63 14.61 10.95
C SER A 10 -11.27 16.00 11.49
N LEU A 11 -11.81 17.07 10.87
CA LEU A 11 -11.53 18.46 11.24
C LEU A 11 -12.60 18.99 12.21
N CYS A 12 -13.85 19.14 11.76
CA CYS A 12 -14.92 19.75 12.56
C CYS A 12 -15.71 18.76 13.43
N GLN A 13 -15.42 17.46 13.34
CA GLN A 13 -16.10 16.39 14.09
C GLN A 13 -17.60 16.23 13.80
N ALA A 14 -18.16 16.92 12.78
CA ALA A 14 -19.55 16.73 12.35
C ALA A 14 -19.80 15.28 11.91
N THR A 15 -20.97 14.75 12.26
CA THR A 15 -21.39 13.37 11.99
C THR A 15 -22.31 13.31 10.78
N PHE A 16 -22.13 12.28 9.97
CA PHE A 16 -22.88 12.05 8.74
C PHE A 16 -23.37 10.60 8.68
N PRO A 17 -24.48 10.34 7.96
CA PRO A 17 -24.90 8.97 7.69
C PRO A 17 -23.83 8.21 6.89
N ALA A 18 -23.90 6.89 6.91
CA ALA A 18 -23.02 6.02 6.15
C ALA A 18 -23.36 6.01 4.64
N GLU A 19 -23.34 7.17 4.01
CA GLU A 19 -23.62 7.37 2.59
C GLU A 19 -22.33 7.59 1.78
N ALA A 20 -22.46 7.66 0.45
CA ALA A 20 -21.34 7.96 -0.43
C ALA A 20 -21.11 9.48 -0.49
N LEU A 21 -20.30 10.00 0.44
CA LEU A 21 -20.00 11.43 0.58
C LEU A 21 -18.53 11.72 0.23
N TYR A 22 -18.32 12.79 -0.55
CA TYR A 22 -16.99 13.21 -1.02
C TYR A 22 -16.19 13.94 0.06
N VAL A 23 -16.85 14.85 0.77
CA VAL A 23 -16.26 15.76 1.76
C VAL A 23 -17.31 16.14 2.80
N CYS A 24 -16.88 16.68 3.93
CA CYS A 24 -17.75 17.34 4.89
C CYS A 24 -18.43 18.57 4.27
N ASP A 25 -19.76 18.65 4.31
CA ASP A 25 -20.52 19.80 3.79
C ASP A 25 -20.40 21.07 4.65
N GLN A 26 -19.88 20.96 5.89
CA GLN A 26 -19.69 22.08 6.80
C GLN A 26 -18.32 22.76 6.65
N CYS A 27 -17.25 21.99 6.41
CA CYS A 27 -15.88 22.51 6.41
C CYS A 27 -14.98 21.95 5.29
N LEU A 28 -15.54 21.17 4.36
CA LEU A 28 -14.82 20.52 3.25
C LEU A 28 -13.69 19.56 3.69
N GLY A 29 -13.63 19.23 4.98
CA GLY A 29 -12.66 18.30 5.55
C GLY A 29 -12.95 16.84 5.18
N PRO A 30 -11.94 15.96 5.28
CA PRO A 30 -12.13 14.54 4.95
C PRO A 30 -13.01 13.84 5.98
N LEU A 31 -13.75 12.84 5.51
CA LEU A 31 -14.64 12.01 6.31
C LEU A 31 -13.96 10.67 6.65
N GLU A 32 -14.14 10.23 7.89
CA GLU A 32 -13.66 8.95 8.39
C GLU A 32 -14.83 8.10 8.89
N VAL A 33 -14.72 6.79 8.71
CA VAL A 33 -15.74 5.87 9.20
C VAL A 33 -15.73 5.79 10.73
N THR A 34 -16.92 5.80 11.33
CA THR A 34 -17.16 5.51 12.74
C THR A 34 -17.78 4.14 12.96
N TYR A 35 -17.43 3.52 14.09
CA TYR A 35 -17.90 2.18 14.47
C TYR A 35 -18.42 2.19 15.91
N ASP A 36 -19.32 1.25 16.22
CA ASP A 36 -19.64 0.87 17.59
C ASP A 36 -18.50 -0.02 18.13
N ARG A 37 -17.50 0.62 18.76
CA ARG A 37 -16.31 -0.06 19.28
C ARG A 37 -16.63 -1.09 20.36
N ASP A 38 -17.63 -0.84 21.18
CA ASP A 38 -18.03 -1.76 22.24
C ASP A 38 -18.70 -3.00 21.65
N ALA A 39 -19.51 -2.85 20.60
CA ALA A 39 -20.08 -3.97 19.86
C ALA A 39 -18.99 -4.79 19.15
N VAL A 40 -18.01 -4.13 18.52
CA VAL A 40 -16.85 -4.82 17.91
C VAL A 40 -16.12 -5.65 18.96
N ARG A 41 -15.75 -5.03 20.09
CA ARG A 41 -15.02 -5.68 21.18
C ARG A 41 -15.75 -6.90 21.75
N ARG A 42 -17.08 -6.86 21.85
CA ARG A 42 -17.88 -8.01 22.32
C ARG A 42 -17.99 -9.14 21.30
N ALA A 43 -17.88 -8.83 20.00
CA ALA A 43 -18.14 -9.78 18.94
C ALA A 43 -16.89 -10.47 18.38
N VAL A 44 -15.74 -9.80 18.42
CA VAL A 44 -14.50 -10.31 17.84
C VAL A 44 -13.63 -11.03 18.86
N SER A 45 -13.03 -12.15 18.47
CA SER A 45 -12.01 -12.84 19.24
C SER A 45 -10.92 -13.37 18.30
N ARG A 46 -9.78 -13.78 18.85
CA ARG A 46 -8.69 -14.37 18.07
C ARG A 46 -9.15 -15.66 17.38
N GLU A 47 -9.97 -16.46 18.06
CA GLU A 47 -10.55 -17.71 17.56
C GLU A 47 -11.56 -17.46 16.44
N SER A 48 -12.40 -16.42 16.57
CA SER A 48 -13.40 -16.10 15.53
C SER A 48 -12.75 -15.56 14.25
N ILE A 49 -11.63 -14.84 14.37
CA ILE A 49 -10.80 -14.45 13.22
C ILE A 49 -10.12 -15.68 12.61
N ALA A 50 -9.54 -16.55 13.44
CA ALA A 50 -8.85 -17.77 13.03
C ALA A 50 -9.76 -18.76 12.28
N SER A 51 -11.04 -18.82 12.63
CA SER A 51 -12.01 -19.75 12.01
C SER A 51 -12.46 -19.35 10.60
N ARG A 52 -12.09 -18.15 10.12
CA ARG A 52 -12.50 -17.62 8.82
C ARG A 52 -11.44 -17.86 7.74
N PRO A 53 -11.83 -17.88 6.45
CA PRO A 53 -10.86 -18.00 5.36
C PRO A 53 -9.75 -16.94 5.43
N PRO A 54 -8.53 -17.26 4.96
CA PRO A 54 -7.39 -16.36 4.97
C PRO A 54 -7.53 -15.27 3.89
N ASN A 55 -8.38 -14.28 4.16
CA ASN A 55 -8.55 -13.07 3.35
C ASN A 55 -8.88 -11.88 4.26
N LEU A 56 -8.96 -10.67 3.69
CA LEU A 56 -9.18 -9.43 4.45
C LEU A 56 -10.49 -9.43 5.25
N TRP A 57 -11.51 -10.18 4.80
CA TRP A 57 -12.84 -10.22 5.41
C TRP A 57 -12.89 -11.02 6.70
N ARG A 58 -11.80 -11.71 7.05
CA ARG A 58 -11.67 -12.29 8.38
C ARG A 58 -11.71 -11.25 9.50
N TYR A 59 -11.45 -9.98 9.19
CA TYR A 59 -11.53 -8.83 10.09
C TYR A 59 -12.81 -8.00 9.91
N ARG A 60 -13.90 -8.58 9.39
CA ARG A 60 -15.13 -7.86 8.99
C ARG A 60 -15.71 -6.93 10.05
N GLU A 61 -15.53 -7.21 11.34
CA GLU A 61 -16.01 -6.37 12.44
C GLU A 61 -15.36 -4.97 12.42
N PHE A 62 -14.13 -4.88 11.91
CA PHE A 62 -13.37 -3.63 11.80
C PHE A 62 -13.53 -2.96 10.43
N LEU A 63 -14.38 -3.48 9.55
CA LEU A 63 -14.53 -3.02 8.18
C LEU A 63 -15.94 -2.47 7.93
N PRO A 64 -16.08 -1.46 7.06
CA PRO A 64 -17.30 -0.66 6.99
C PRO A 64 -18.30 -1.21 5.99
N ILE A 65 -18.80 -2.42 6.25
CA ILE A 65 -19.86 -3.07 5.46
C ILE A 65 -21.00 -3.50 6.37
N ASP A 66 -22.24 -3.45 5.86
CA ASP A 66 -23.43 -3.83 6.63
C ASP A 66 -23.79 -5.31 6.44
N GLY A 67 -23.52 -5.85 5.25
CA GLY A 67 -23.88 -7.19 4.82
C GLY A 67 -22.70 -8.14 4.70
N GLU A 68 -22.75 -8.98 3.67
CA GLU A 68 -21.70 -9.94 3.33
C GLU A 68 -20.81 -9.38 2.21
N PRO A 69 -19.50 -9.68 2.24
CA PRO A 69 -18.57 -9.18 1.24
C PRO A 69 -18.93 -9.67 -0.17
N ARG A 70 -18.91 -8.74 -1.12
CA ARG A 70 -19.31 -9.03 -2.52
C ARG A 70 -18.11 -9.36 -3.42
N THR A 71 -16.91 -8.94 -3.04
CA THR A 71 -15.66 -9.18 -3.77
C THR A 71 -14.47 -9.22 -2.79
N GLY A 72 -13.25 -9.46 -3.26
CA GLY A 72 -12.04 -9.52 -2.40
C GLY A 72 -11.92 -10.76 -1.53
N LEU A 73 -12.60 -11.85 -1.87
CA LEU A 73 -12.54 -13.13 -1.14
C LEU A 73 -11.18 -13.85 -1.25
N THR A 74 -10.29 -13.34 -2.10
CA THR A 74 -8.90 -13.80 -2.28
C THR A 74 -7.89 -12.71 -1.96
N SER A 75 -8.35 -11.56 -1.45
CA SER A 75 -7.51 -10.40 -1.23
C SER A 75 -7.12 -10.28 0.24
N GLY A 76 -5.94 -9.76 0.52
CA GLY A 76 -5.36 -9.77 1.87
C GLY A 76 -4.83 -11.15 2.28
N PHE A 77 -4.59 -11.29 3.58
CA PHE A 77 -3.83 -12.35 4.24
C PHE A 77 -2.54 -12.74 3.49
N THR A 78 -1.82 -11.72 3.00
CA THR A 78 -0.60 -11.92 2.22
C THR A 78 0.55 -12.44 3.09
N PRO A 79 1.60 -13.03 2.49
CA PRO A 79 2.72 -13.55 3.26
C PRO A 79 3.37 -12.49 4.17
N LEU A 80 3.66 -12.86 5.42
CA LEU A 80 4.62 -12.19 6.27
C LEU A 80 5.85 -13.09 6.36
N ILE A 81 6.90 -12.72 5.65
CA ILE A 81 8.07 -13.57 5.41
C ILE A 81 9.17 -13.15 6.38
N ARG A 82 9.66 -14.09 7.20
CA ARG A 82 10.89 -13.87 7.97
C ARG A 82 12.08 -13.87 7.00
N ALA A 83 12.80 -12.75 6.94
CA ALA A 83 13.79 -12.47 5.90
C ALA A 83 15.22 -12.58 6.45
N ASP A 84 15.65 -13.79 6.78
CA ASP A 84 16.94 -14.00 7.50
C ASP A 84 18.17 -13.59 6.66
N ARG A 85 18.13 -13.79 5.32
CA ARG A 85 19.26 -13.41 4.44
C ARG A 85 19.35 -11.91 4.26
N LEU A 86 18.21 -11.24 4.11
CA LEU A 86 18.12 -9.79 4.07
C LEU A 86 18.51 -9.17 5.41
N ALA A 87 18.05 -9.74 6.53
CA ALA A 87 18.45 -9.33 7.87
C ALA A 87 19.97 -9.38 8.03
N ALA A 88 20.60 -10.49 7.63
CA ALA A 88 22.06 -10.62 7.63
C ALA A 88 22.74 -9.57 6.75
N ALA A 89 22.22 -9.30 5.54
CA ALA A 89 22.75 -8.30 4.63
C ALA A 89 22.65 -6.86 5.17
N LEU A 90 21.63 -6.57 5.98
CA LEU A 90 21.44 -5.28 6.65
C LEU A 90 22.07 -5.21 8.04
N GLY A 91 22.62 -6.32 8.55
CA GLY A 91 23.16 -6.42 9.90
C GLY A 91 22.09 -6.26 10.99
N MET A 92 20.91 -6.86 10.77
CA MET A 92 19.77 -6.87 11.69
C MET A 92 19.54 -8.28 12.27
N ARG A 93 19.01 -8.34 13.49
CA ARG A 93 18.67 -9.58 14.19
C ARG A 93 17.36 -10.19 13.70
N GLU A 94 16.37 -9.35 13.42
CA GLU A 94 15.01 -9.80 13.13
C GLU A 94 14.30 -8.87 12.15
N LEU A 95 14.08 -9.36 10.92
CA LEU A 95 13.45 -8.63 9.84
C LEU A 95 12.35 -9.48 9.21
N TYR A 96 11.21 -8.85 8.94
CA TYR A 96 10.10 -9.45 8.21
C TYR A 96 9.74 -8.60 7.00
N VAL A 97 9.25 -9.24 5.95
CA VAL A 97 8.70 -8.60 4.76
C VAL A 97 7.21 -8.90 4.70
N LYS A 98 6.38 -7.86 4.74
CA LYS A 98 4.94 -8.00 4.49
C LYS A 98 4.69 -7.78 3.00
N ASP A 99 4.30 -8.84 2.29
CA ASP A 99 4.39 -8.87 0.83
C ASP A 99 3.04 -8.76 0.11
N ASP A 100 2.62 -7.53 -0.19
CA ASP A 100 1.45 -7.29 -1.04
C ASP A 100 1.76 -7.32 -2.55
N SER A 101 3.00 -7.65 -2.95
CA SER A 101 3.33 -7.91 -4.35
C SER A 101 2.59 -9.15 -4.89
N VAL A 102 2.07 -10.00 -4.01
CA VAL A 102 1.27 -11.19 -4.35
C VAL A 102 -0.18 -11.05 -3.89
N ASN A 103 -0.64 -9.84 -3.58
CA ASN A 103 -2.02 -9.63 -3.17
C ASN A 103 -2.97 -9.77 -4.37
N HIS A 104 -3.87 -10.74 -4.36
CA HIS A 104 -4.78 -10.96 -5.48
C HIS A 104 -5.98 -10.01 -5.44
N PRO A 105 -6.58 -9.67 -6.60
CA PRO A 105 -6.30 -10.24 -7.92
C PRO A 105 -5.25 -9.49 -8.74
N THR A 106 -4.86 -8.28 -8.35
CA THR A 106 -4.08 -7.38 -9.21
C THR A 106 -2.66 -7.16 -8.75
N LEU A 107 -2.19 -7.86 -7.71
CA LEU A 107 -0.81 -7.90 -7.25
C LEU A 107 -0.34 -6.56 -6.67
N SER A 108 -1.19 -5.95 -5.85
CA SER A 108 -0.83 -4.76 -5.06
C SER A 108 -1.70 -4.55 -3.84
N TYR A 109 -1.27 -3.69 -2.93
CA TYR A 109 -2.05 -3.32 -1.75
C TYR A 109 -3.42 -2.71 -2.06
N LYS A 110 -3.63 -2.23 -3.30
CA LYS A 110 -4.93 -1.70 -3.74
C LYS A 110 -6.04 -2.75 -3.64
N ASP A 111 -5.68 -4.02 -3.70
CA ASP A 111 -6.62 -5.13 -3.50
C ASP A 111 -7.07 -5.29 -2.03
N ARG A 112 -6.55 -4.51 -1.07
CA ARG A 112 -7.13 -4.43 0.29
C ARG A 112 -8.26 -3.42 0.41
N VAL A 113 -8.10 -2.31 -0.30
CA VAL A 113 -8.91 -1.09 -0.14
C VAL A 113 -10.06 -1.03 -1.13
N VAL A 114 -9.85 -1.53 -2.36
CA VAL A 114 -10.89 -1.54 -3.39
C VAL A 114 -12.04 -2.51 -3.08
N PRO A 115 -11.83 -3.75 -2.59
CA PRO A 115 -12.96 -4.63 -2.26
C PRO A 115 -13.93 -4.05 -1.24
N VAL A 116 -13.40 -3.27 -0.29
CA VAL A 116 -14.20 -2.59 0.74
C VAL A 116 -15.07 -1.53 0.08
N ALA A 117 -14.47 -0.65 -0.73
CA ALA A 117 -15.22 0.37 -1.47
C ALA A 117 -16.24 -0.25 -2.45
N ALA A 118 -15.85 -1.29 -3.19
CA ALA A 118 -16.71 -1.94 -4.17
C ALA A 118 -17.87 -2.69 -3.51
N THR A 119 -17.64 -3.36 -2.38
CA THR A 119 -18.72 -3.97 -1.59
C THR A 119 -19.68 -2.90 -1.10
N ARG A 120 -19.16 -1.78 -0.56
CA ARG A 120 -20.00 -0.66 -0.13
C ARG A 120 -20.79 -0.04 -1.28
N ALA A 121 -20.19 0.07 -2.47
CA ALA A 121 -20.87 0.55 -3.67
C ALA A 121 -22.11 -0.31 -3.99
N CYS A 122 -21.96 -1.64 -3.93
CA CYS A 122 -23.10 -2.56 -4.12
C CYS A 122 -24.17 -2.42 -3.03
N GLU A 123 -23.78 -2.27 -1.76
CA GLU A 123 -24.74 -2.08 -0.65
C GLU A 123 -25.55 -0.79 -0.80
N LEU A 124 -24.92 0.27 -1.29
CA LEU A 124 -25.56 1.56 -1.56
C LEU A 124 -26.32 1.59 -2.90
N GLY A 125 -26.38 0.49 -3.64
CA GLY A 125 -27.18 0.37 -4.86
C GLY A 125 -26.56 0.98 -6.11
N PHE A 126 -25.25 1.26 -6.12
CA PHE A 126 -24.58 1.80 -7.32
C PHE A 126 -24.43 0.74 -8.42
N GLY A 127 -24.83 1.10 -9.64
CA GLY A 127 -24.59 0.29 -10.85
C GLY A 127 -23.26 0.57 -11.55
N VAL A 128 -22.64 1.72 -11.26
CA VAL A 128 -21.38 2.17 -11.89
C VAL A 128 -20.30 2.33 -10.81
N PHE A 129 -19.13 1.76 -11.04
CA PHE A 129 -17.96 1.89 -10.18
C PHE A 129 -16.75 2.41 -10.97
N GLY A 130 -16.01 3.38 -10.42
CA GLY A 130 -14.92 3.99 -11.16
C GLY A 130 -13.81 4.58 -10.30
N CYS A 131 -12.80 5.13 -10.97
CA CYS A 131 -11.71 5.86 -10.34
C CYS A 131 -11.04 6.86 -11.27
N ALA A 132 -10.41 7.87 -10.68
CA ALA A 132 -9.43 8.71 -11.35
C ALA A 132 -8.02 8.15 -11.07
N SER A 133 -7.51 7.27 -11.92
CA SER A 133 -6.19 6.64 -11.72
C SER A 133 -5.68 5.93 -12.96
N THR A 134 -4.36 5.70 -12.98
CA THR A 134 -3.61 5.24 -14.15
C THR A 134 -2.67 4.09 -13.81
N GLY A 135 -2.76 3.57 -12.57
CA GLY A 135 -1.85 2.55 -12.04
C GLY A 135 -2.58 1.53 -11.18
N ASN A 136 -1.96 1.10 -10.07
CA ASN A 136 -2.45 0.01 -9.22
C ASN A 136 -3.93 0.17 -8.78
N LEU A 137 -4.41 1.40 -8.55
CA LEU A 137 -5.82 1.62 -8.19
C LEU A 137 -6.75 1.30 -9.37
N ALA A 138 -6.42 1.75 -10.59
CA ALA A 138 -7.22 1.47 -11.78
C ALA A 138 -7.29 -0.03 -12.08
N ASN A 139 -6.17 -0.75 -11.92
CA ASN A 139 -6.14 -2.20 -12.11
C ASN A 139 -7.12 -2.88 -11.14
N SER A 140 -7.03 -2.54 -9.85
CA SER A 140 -7.85 -3.13 -8.80
C SER A 140 -9.34 -2.79 -8.98
N VAL A 141 -9.67 -1.53 -9.28
CA VAL A 141 -11.07 -1.09 -9.55
C VAL A 141 -11.65 -1.84 -10.73
N ALA A 142 -10.92 -1.92 -11.84
CA ALA A 142 -11.39 -2.63 -13.03
C ALA A 142 -11.60 -4.13 -12.77
N ALA A 143 -10.66 -4.79 -12.09
CA ALA A 143 -10.77 -6.21 -11.76
C ALA A 143 -11.94 -6.51 -10.81
N HIS A 144 -12.13 -5.70 -9.77
CA HIS A 144 -13.24 -5.89 -8.83
C HIS A 144 -14.60 -5.53 -9.44
N ALA A 145 -14.68 -4.50 -10.28
CA ALA A 145 -15.90 -4.17 -11.02
C ALA A 145 -16.30 -5.31 -11.98
N ALA A 146 -15.33 -5.83 -12.75
CA ALA A 146 -15.56 -6.97 -13.64
C ALA A 146 -16.07 -8.21 -12.88
N ARG A 147 -15.48 -8.51 -11.71
CA ARG A 147 -15.94 -9.62 -10.86
C ARG A 147 -17.36 -9.43 -10.32
N LEU A 148 -17.77 -8.18 -10.11
CA LEU A 148 -19.10 -7.84 -9.60
C LEU A 148 -20.15 -7.66 -10.71
N GLY A 149 -19.73 -7.59 -11.98
CA GLY A 149 -20.60 -7.25 -13.10
C GLY A 149 -21.09 -5.80 -13.06
N LEU A 150 -20.30 -4.88 -12.49
CA LEU A 150 -20.59 -3.44 -12.48
C LEU A 150 -20.05 -2.77 -13.73
N ASP A 151 -20.76 -1.76 -14.22
CA ASP A 151 -20.23 -0.87 -15.25
C ASP A 151 -19.02 -0.13 -14.69
N CYS A 152 -17.89 -0.19 -15.38
CA CYS A 152 -16.62 0.33 -14.88
C CYS A 152 -16.09 1.49 -15.70
N TYR A 153 -15.74 2.60 -15.05
CA TYR A 153 -15.11 3.75 -15.71
C TYR A 153 -13.78 4.13 -15.06
N VAL A 154 -12.73 4.20 -15.87
CA VAL A 154 -11.39 4.61 -15.44
C VAL A 154 -11.03 5.90 -16.16
N PHE A 155 -10.92 6.98 -15.40
CA PHE A 155 -10.58 8.29 -15.94
C PHE A 155 -9.08 8.56 -15.82
N ILE A 156 -8.48 8.99 -16.93
CA ILE A 156 -7.04 9.19 -17.05
C ILE A 156 -6.72 10.49 -17.79
N PRO A 157 -5.58 11.14 -17.52
CA PRO A 157 -5.02 12.15 -18.43
C PRO A 157 -4.77 11.60 -19.85
N ARG A 158 -5.04 12.40 -20.88
CA ARG A 158 -4.83 12.02 -22.29
C ARG A 158 -3.36 11.76 -22.65
N THR A 159 -2.42 12.29 -21.88
CA THR A 159 -0.98 12.23 -22.14
C THR A 159 -0.31 10.91 -21.69
N LEU A 160 -1.07 9.93 -21.24
CA LEU A 160 -0.53 8.68 -20.72
C LEU A 160 -0.12 7.68 -21.80
N GLU A 161 1.00 7.02 -21.53
CA GLU A 161 1.53 5.94 -22.38
C GLU A 161 0.60 4.72 -22.33
N PRO A 162 0.30 4.08 -23.48
CA PRO A 162 -0.61 2.93 -23.55
C PRO A 162 -0.23 1.76 -22.62
N GLY A 163 1.06 1.49 -22.43
CA GLY A 163 1.54 0.41 -21.57
C GLY A 163 1.10 0.54 -20.11
N LYS A 164 0.87 1.76 -19.61
CA LYS A 164 0.42 2.02 -18.24
C LYS A 164 -1.07 1.70 -18.02
N ILE A 165 -1.85 1.62 -19.11
CA ILE A 165 -3.29 1.39 -19.07
C ILE A 165 -3.61 -0.09 -19.27
N LEU A 166 -2.67 -0.88 -19.80
CA LEU A 166 -2.87 -2.29 -20.15
C LEU A 166 -3.48 -3.12 -19.00
N GLY A 167 -2.95 -2.95 -17.79
CA GLY A 167 -3.38 -3.72 -16.61
C GLY A 167 -4.83 -3.48 -16.19
N SER A 168 -5.37 -2.28 -16.43
CA SER A 168 -6.77 -1.96 -16.14
C SER A 168 -7.65 -2.26 -17.35
N ALA A 169 -7.21 -1.93 -18.56
CA ALA A 169 -7.96 -2.14 -19.80
C ALA A 169 -8.33 -3.60 -20.08
N VAL A 170 -7.47 -4.56 -19.69
CA VAL A 170 -7.75 -6.00 -19.90
C VAL A 170 -8.99 -6.49 -19.16
N SER A 171 -9.38 -5.82 -18.07
CA SER A 171 -10.61 -6.14 -17.32
C SER A 171 -11.87 -5.51 -17.93
N GLY A 172 -11.74 -4.84 -19.09
CA GLY A 172 -12.85 -4.27 -19.85
C GLY A 172 -13.52 -2.99 -19.31
N PRO A 173 -12.86 -2.08 -18.57
CA PRO A 173 -13.49 -0.82 -18.20
C PRO A 173 -13.62 0.14 -19.40
N HIS A 174 -14.55 1.08 -19.31
CA HIS A 174 -14.54 2.28 -20.14
C HIS A 174 -13.39 3.19 -19.70
N VAL A 175 -12.30 3.20 -20.47
CA VAL A 175 -11.17 4.10 -20.22
C VAL A 175 -11.46 5.45 -20.88
N VAL A 176 -11.63 6.49 -20.05
CA VAL A 176 -11.97 7.84 -20.49
C VAL A 176 -10.73 8.74 -20.35
N ALA A 177 -10.13 9.07 -21.49
CA ALA A 177 -9.00 9.99 -21.57
C ALA A 177 -9.46 11.45 -21.55
N ILE A 178 -9.03 12.20 -20.56
CA ILE A 178 -9.40 13.60 -20.32
C ILE A 178 -8.24 14.51 -20.70
N ASP A 179 -8.54 15.60 -21.41
CA ASP A 179 -7.55 16.62 -21.74
C ASP A 179 -7.28 17.53 -20.53
N GLY A 180 -6.41 17.06 -19.64
CA GLY A 180 -6.08 17.76 -18.39
C GLY A 180 -5.06 17.01 -17.56
N ASN A 181 -4.66 17.60 -16.44
CA ASN A 181 -3.77 16.97 -15.47
C ASN A 181 -4.56 16.11 -14.46
N TYR A 182 -3.87 15.49 -13.50
CA TYR A 182 -4.53 14.63 -12.50
C TYR A 182 -5.59 15.35 -11.66
N ASP A 183 -5.39 16.63 -11.33
CA ASP A 183 -6.35 17.42 -10.55
C ASP A 183 -7.60 17.73 -11.38
N ASP A 184 -7.44 18.03 -12.67
CA ASP A 184 -8.56 18.19 -13.60
C ASP A 184 -9.41 16.93 -13.67
N VAL A 185 -8.76 15.75 -13.75
CA VAL A 185 -9.45 14.47 -13.78
C VAL A 185 -10.22 14.21 -12.48
N ASN A 186 -9.62 14.45 -11.32
CA ASN A 186 -10.30 14.25 -10.03
C ASN A 186 -11.49 15.20 -9.88
N ARG A 187 -11.32 16.48 -10.23
CA ARG A 187 -12.40 17.48 -10.21
C ARG A 187 -13.57 17.06 -11.10
N LEU A 188 -13.28 16.61 -12.33
CA LEU A 188 -14.31 16.12 -13.23
C LEU A 188 -15.03 14.89 -12.66
N CYS A 189 -14.30 13.94 -12.08
CA CYS A 189 -14.91 12.75 -11.49
C CYS A 189 -15.82 13.08 -10.30
N THR A 190 -15.50 14.10 -9.48
CA THR A 190 -16.42 14.60 -8.44
C THR A 190 -17.73 15.09 -9.06
N GLN A 191 -17.65 15.93 -10.11
CA GLN A 191 -18.83 16.45 -10.80
C GLN A 191 -19.65 15.34 -11.48
N VAL A 192 -18.99 14.36 -12.09
CA VAL A 192 -19.65 13.18 -12.68
C VAL A 192 -20.35 12.36 -11.60
N GLY A 193 -19.69 12.13 -10.47
CA GLY A 193 -20.25 11.42 -9.34
C GLY A 193 -21.53 12.08 -8.83
N GLU A 194 -21.52 13.39 -8.62
CA GLU A 194 -22.68 14.17 -8.18
C GLU A 194 -23.81 14.18 -9.22
N ARG A 195 -23.47 14.36 -10.50
CA ARG A 195 -24.46 14.53 -11.57
C ARG A 195 -25.15 13.22 -11.94
N TYR A 196 -24.41 12.11 -11.97
CA TYR A 196 -24.91 10.82 -12.45
C TYR A 196 -25.11 9.79 -11.35
N GLY A 197 -24.78 10.12 -10.09
CA GLY A 197 -24.87 9.19 -8.97
C GLY A 197 -23.93 8.01 -9.13
N TRP A 198 -22.67 8.26 -9.51
CA TRP A 198 -21.67 7.21 -9.72
C TRP A 198 -20.78 7.02 -8.49
N ALA A 199 -20.38 5.78 -8.24
CA ALA A 199 -19.45 5.44 -7.17
C ALA A 199 -18.00 5.53 -7.65
N PHE A 200 -17.20 6.39 -7.04
CA PHE A 200 -15.77 6.52 -7.29
C PHE A 200 -14.96 6.07 -6.07
N ALA A 201 -14.10 5.07 -6.25
CA ALA A 201 -13.30 4.47 -5.18
C ALA A 201 -12.46 5.50 -4.41
N ASN A 202 -11.84 6.44 -5.12
CA ASN A 202 -10.95 7.45 -4.55
C ASN A 202 -11.62 8.81 -4.28
N ILE A 203 -12.95 8.91 -4.38
CA ILE A 203 -13.68 10.17 -4.20
C ILE A 203 -14.83 10.00 -3.18
N ASN A 204 -16.09 9.74 -3.57
CA ASN A 204 -17.21 9.56 -2.60
C ASN A 204 -17.16 8.27 -1.80
N LEU A 205 -16.36 7.29 -2.22
CA LEU A 205 -16.14 6.07 -1.43
C LEU A 205 -14.80 6.07 -0.70
N ARG A 206 -14.04 7.18 -0.73
CA ARG A 206 -12.71 7.27 -0.16
C ARG A 206 -12.66 6.93 1.33
N ALA A 207 -13.69 7.33 2.09
CA ALA A 207 -13.79 7.03 3.52
C ALA A 207 -13.79 5.52 3.78
N TYR A 208 -14.60 4.76 3.02
CA TYR A 208 -14.71 3.30 3.12
C TYR A 208 -13.46 2.60 2.56
N TYR A 209 -13.01 3.05 1.40
CA TYR A 209 -11.79 2.61 0.73
C TYR A 209 -10.60 2.57 1.69
N ALA A 210 -10.37 3.66 2.43
CA ALA A 210 -9.23 3.78 3.33
C ALA A 210 -9.22 2.74 4.46
N GLU A 211 -10.39 2.26 4.91
CA GLU A 211 -10.50 1.31 6.01
C GLU A 211 -9.93 -0.07 5.66
N GLY A 212 -9.94 -0.45 4.37
CA GLY A 212 -9.31 -1.71 3.94
C GLY A 212 -7.80 -1.75 4.21
N ALA A 213 -7.12 -0.59 4.27
CA ALA A 213 -5.68 -0.51 4.54
C ALA A 213 -5.34 -0.96 5.97
N LYS A 214 -6.28 -0.89 6.93
CA LYS A 214 -6.08 -1.36 8.30
C LYS A 214 -5.78 -2.86 8.37
N THR A 215 -6.32 -3.64 7.42
CA THR A 215 -6.06 -5.09 7.32
C THR A 215 -4.60 -5.42 7.13
N TYR A 216 -3.80 -4.50 6.57
CA TYR A 216 -2.36 -4.65 6.47
C TYR A 216 -1.72 -4.75 7.85
N GLY A 217 -2.14 -3.88 8.79
CA GLY A 217 -1.70 -3.90 10.19
C GLY A 217 -2.26 -5.09 10.97
N PHE A 218 -3.53 -5.45 10.74
CA PHE A 218 -4.14 -6.61 11.40
C PHE A 218 -3.38 -7.90 11.10
N GLU A 219 -3.02 -8.10 9.83
CA GLU A 219 -2.29 -9.29 9.39
C GLU A 219 -0.88 -9.36 9.95
N ILE A 220 -0.16 -8.24 10.02
CA ILE A 220 1.17 -8.19 10.64
C ILE A 220 1.10 -8.74 12.07
N VAL A 221 0.15 -8.25 12.87
CA VAL A 221 0.02 -8.64 14.28
C VAL A 221 -0.48 -10.07 14.42
N GLU A 222 -1.49 -10.48 13.64
CA GLU A 222 -1.99 -11.85 13.65
C GLU A 222 -0.89 -12.85 13.28
N GLN A 223 -0.15 -12.61 12.19
CA GLN A 223 0.88 -13.52 11.68
C GLN A 223 2.13 -13.57 12.58
N LEU A 224 2.36 -12.56 13.43
CA LEU A 224 3.38 -12.58 14.49
C LEU A 224 2.90 -13.24 15.81
N GLY A 225 1.71 -13.83 15.79
CA GLY A 225 1.11 -14.48 16.95
C GLY A 225 0.48 -13.51 17.93
N TRP A 226 -0.25 -12.50 17.42
CA TRP A 226 -0.89 -11.43 18.18
C TRP A 226 0.08 -10.54 18.96
N ARG A 227 1.27 -10.34 18.40
CA ARG A 227 2.34 -9.50 18.97
C ARG A 227 2.70 -8.38 18.01
N PHE A 228 2.96 -7.19 18.55
CA PHE A 228 3.49 -6.08 17.76
C PHE A 228 4.97 -6.29 17.43
N PRO A 229 5.42 -5.98 16.19
CA PRO A 229 6.84 -5.73 15.93
C PRO A 229 7.27 -4.42 16.61
N ARG A 230 8.57 -4.18 16.73
CA ARG A 230 9.06 -2.90 17.25
C ARG A 230 9.01 -1.78 16.22
N HIS A 231 9.29 -2.10 14.96
CA HIS A 231 9.32 -1.14 13.87
C HIS A 231 8.50 -1.61 12.67
N VAL A 232 7.85 -0.65 12.00
CA VAL A 232 7.20 -0.86 10.71
C VAL A 232 7.64 0.25 9.76
N VAL A 233 8.24 -0.11 8.62
CA VAL A 233 8.64 0.84 7.58
C VAL A 233 7.67 0.75 6.42
N CYS A 234 7.04 1.87 6.06
CA CYS A 234 5.96 1.92 5.08
C CYS A 234 6.22 3.00 4.02
N PRO A 235 5.97 2.71 2.72
CA PRO A 235 6.05 3.74 1.69
C PRO A 235 4.93 4.76 1.86
N VAL A 236 5.22 6.02 1.49
CA VAL A 236 4.27 7.13 1.57
C VAL A 236 4.09 7.76 0.19
N ALA A 237 2.84 7.68 -0.30
CA ALA A 237 2.34 8.39 -1.48
C ALA A 237 1.37 9.49 -1.04
N GLY A 238 0.09 9.37 -1.39
CA GLY A 238 -0.98 10.25 -0.90
C GLY A 238 -1.31 10.14 0.59
N GLY A 239 -0.67 9.21 1.31
CA GLY A 239 -0.73 9.13 2.78
C GLY A 239 -1.81 8.22 3.38
N THR A 240 -2.53 7.43 2.59
CA THR A 240 -3.62 6.58 3.14
C THR A 240 -3.14 5.34 3.91
N LEU A 241 -2.09 4.65 3.44
CA LEU A 241 -1.68 3.35 4.01
C LEU A 241 -1.10 3.48 5.43
N LEU A 242 -0.09 4.33 5.61
CA LEU A 242 0.68 4.43 6.86
C LEU A 242 -0.21 4.79 8.09
N PRO A 243 -1.06 5.83 8.06
CA PRO A 243 -1.95 6.15 9.18
C PRO A 243 -2.99 5.06 9.45
N ARG A 244 -3.40 4.31 8.42
CA ARG A 244 -4.39 3.22 8.57
C ARG A 244 -3.77 1.96 9.14
N ILE A 245 -2.49 1.69 8.90
CA ILE A 245 -1.74 0.66 9.62
C ILE A 245 -1.71 1.00 11.12
N ALA A 246 -1.37 2.24 11.47
CA ALA A 246 -1.35 2.71 12.87
C ALA A 246 -2.73 2.59 13.53
N ARG A 247 -3.78 3.05 12.84
CA ARG A 247 -5.17 2.89 13.28
C ARG A 247 -5.52 1.42 13.49
N GLY A 248 -5.07 0.52 12.61
CA GLY A 248 -5.26 -0.92 12.78
C GLY A 248 -4.63 -1.46 14.06
N PHE A 249 -3.42 -1.02 14.42
CA PHE A 249 -2.79 -1.42 15.69
C PHE A 249 -3.60 -0.96 16.90
N HIS A 250 -4.12 0.26 16.88
CA HIS A 250 -5.00 0.76 17.94
C HIS A 250 -6.36 0.05 17.98
N ASP A 251 -6.97 -0.25 16.82
CA ASP A 251 -8.22 -1.01 16.75
C ASP A 251 -8.06 -2.41 17.41
N LEU A 252 -6.89 -3.06 17.26
CA LEU A 252 -6.58 -4.33 17.94
C LEU A 252 -6.38 -4.19 19.46
N LEU A 253 -5.73 -3.12 19.90
CA LEU A 253 -5.57 -2.80 21.33
C LEU A 253 -6.93 -2.52 21.98
N ASP A 254 -7.75 -1.67 21.37
CA ASP A 254 -9.07 -1.29 21.85
C ASP A 254 -10.00 -2.51 21.96
N ALA A 255 -9.89 -3.45 21.01
CA ALA A 255 -10.63 -4.71 21.03
C ALA A 255 -10.06 -5.75 22.03
N GLY A 256 -8.89 -5.51 22.64
CA GLY A 256 -8.22 -6.47 23.51
C GLY A 256 -7.67 -7.70 22.79
N LEU A 257 -7.44 -7.60 21.46
CA LEU A 257 -6.90 -8.69 20.65
C LEU A 257 -5.37 -8.74 20.66
N ALA A 258 -4.70 -7.63 20.96
CA ALA A 258 -3.27 -7.52 21.14
C ALA A 258 -2.97 -6.68 22.39
N ASP A 259 -1.76 -6.82 22.92
CA ASP A 259 -1.27 -6.10 24.09
C ASP A 259 0.14 -5.56 23.86
N GLY A 260 0.58 -4.67 24.76
CA GLY A 260 1.88 -4.02 24.68
C GLY A 260 1.88 -2.69 23.92
N GLU A 261 3.08 -2.24 23.55
CA GLU A 261 3.30 -0.97 22.87
C GLU A 261 3.17 -1.15 21.35
N PRO A 262 2.37 -0.31 20.67
CA PRO A 262 2.35 -0.27 19.21
C PRO A 262 3.74 -0.03 18.59
N PRO A 263 3.98 -0.47 17.35
CA PRO A 263 5.25 -0.26 16.68
C PRO A 263 5.56 1.22 16.46
N ARG A 264 6.84 1.58 16.44
CA ARG A 264 7.32 2.82 15.83
C ARG A 264 7.12 2.72 14.32
N ILE A 265 6.48 3.72 13.72
CA ILE A 265 6.12 3.68 12.30
C ILE A 265 6.97 4.68 11.52
N HIS A 266 7.67 4.17 10.51
CA HIS A 266 8.61 4.93 9.71
C HIS A 266 8.10 5.18 8.29
N ALA A 267 8.29 6.41 7.81
CA ALA A 267 7.90 6.84 6.47
C ALA A 267 9.04 6.70 5.45
N ALA A 268 8.74 6.14 4.28
CA ALA A 268 9.66 6.04 3.17
C ALA A 268 9.13 6.78 1.93
N GLN A 269 9.90 7.72 1.39
CA GLN A 269 9.61 8.39 0.11
C GLN A 269 10.78 8.30 -0.86
N ALA A 270 10.52 8.49 -2.15
CA ALA A 270 11.57 8.66 -3.13
C ALA A 270 12.12 10.09 -3.06
N ALA A 271 13.44 10.27 -3.18
CA ALA A 271 14.11 11.57 -3.02
C ALA A 271 13.57 12.65 -3.96
N GLY A 272 13.25 12.29 -5.20
CA GLY A 272 12.64 13.22 -6.16
C GLY A 272 11.15 13.50 -5.93
N CYS A 273 10.54 12.96 -4.86
CA CYS A 273 9.18 13.27 -4.44
C CYS A 273 9.01 12.99 -2.94
N ALA A 274 9.69 13.78 -2.10
CA ALA A 274 9.76 13.56 -0.64
C ALA A 274 9.13 14.68 0.23
N PRO A 275 7.95 15.25 -0.11
CA PRO A 275 7.39 16.40 0.61
C PRO A 275 7.09 16.09 2.09
N VAL A 276 6.73 14.84 2.43
CA VAL A 276 6.46 14.44 3.81
C VAL A 276 7.77 14.32 4.60
N ILE A 277 8.84 13.81 3.98
CA ILE A 277 10.14 13.73 4.63
C ILE A 277 10.67 15.14 4.93
N HIS A 278 10.59 16.07 3.97
CA HIS A 278 10.96 17.47 4.21
C HIS A 278 10.17 18.09 5.38
N ALA A 279 8.85 17.87 5.42
CA ALA A 279 8.03 18.36 6.52
C ALA A 279 8.30 17.68 7.86
N LEU A 280 8.75 16.41 7.89
CA LEU A 280 9.23 15.77 9.12
C LEU A 280 10.49 16.45 9.63
N ASP A 281 11.47 16.66 8.74
CA ASP A 281 12.78 17.21 9.07
C ASP A 281 12.69 18.68 9.51
N GLU A 282 11.81 19.47 8.89
CA GLU A 282 11.57 20.88 9.20
C GLU A 282 10.56 21.10 10.34
N GLY A 283 9.93 20.03 10.84
CA GLY A 283 8.95 20.14 11.93
C GLY A 283 7.62 20.79 11.52
N LEU A 284 7.26 20.77 10.23
CA LEU A 284 6.03 21.37 9.71
C LEU A 284 4.80 20.51 10.00
N ASP A 285 3.62 21.13 10.05
CA ASP A 285 2.35 20.38 10.19
C ASP A 285 1.82 19.87 8.85
N TYR A 286 2.16 20.53 7.75
CA TYR A 286 1.69 20.20 6.40
C TYR A 286 2.86 20.10 5.43
N PRO A 287 2.91 19.06 4.58
CA PRO A 287 3.88 18.98 3.50
C PRO A 287 3.66 20.07 2.46
N GLU A 288 4.74 20.73 2.04
CA GLU A 288 4.69 21.65 0.90
C GLU A 288 4.63 20.87 -0.42
N PRO A 289 3.78 21.27 -1.38
CA PRO A 289 3.70 20.61 -2.68
C PRO A 289 5.02 20.65 -3.46
N VAL A 290 5.43 19.51 -4.01
CA VAL A 290 6.59 19.41 -4.90
C VAL A 290 6.22 18.86 -6.27
N ARG A 291 7.03 19.13 -7.29
CA ARG A 291 6.89 18.46 -8.59
C ARG A 291 7.59 17.09 -8.52
N PRO A 292 6.88 15.96 -8.73
CA PRO A 292 7.52 14.64 -8.64
C PRO A 292 8.49 14.37 -9.79
N ASP A 293 9.68 13.85 -9.45
CA ASP A 293 10.69 13.40 -10.41
C ASP A 293 11.44 12.15 -9.91
N THR A 294 10.87 10.97 -10.14
CA THR A 294 11.43 9.69 -9.70
C THR A 294 10.94 8.54 -10.58
N ILE A 295 11.70 7.44 -10.64
CA ILE A 295 11.26 6.15 -11.19
C ILE A 295 10.08 5.53 -10.41
N ALA A 296 9.88 5.90 -9.14
CA ALA A 296 8.84 5.35 -8.27
C ALA A 296 7.45 5.94 -8.53
N LYS A 297 6.96 5.81 -9.77
CA LYS A 297 5.72 6.46 -10.24
C LYS A 297 4.48 6.16 -9.42
N SER A 298 4.36 4.96 -8.83
CA SER A 298 3.18 4.58 -8.02
C SER A 298 3.06 5.36 -6.70
N ILE A 299 4.15 5.96 -6.23
CA ILE A 299 4.21 6.76 -5.00
C ILE A 299 4.65 8.22 -5.24
N ALA A 300 4.79 8.63 -6.50
CA ALA A 300 5.20 9.96 -6.93
C ALA A 300 4.07 11.00 -6.78
N ILE A 301 3.59 11.22 -5.55
CA ILE A 301 2.53 12.17 -5.22
C ILE A 301 3.13 13.39 -4.51
N GLY A 302 3.23 14.49 -5.27
CA GLY A 302 3.88 15.72 -4.83
C GLY A 302 3.06 16.55 -3.84
N ASN A 303 1.74 16.36 -3.79
CA ASN A 303 0.83 17.00 -2.85
C ASN A 303 0.01 15.92 -2.12
N PRO A 304 0.53 15.33 -1.04
CA PRO A 304 -0.10 14.19 -0.37
C PRO A 304 -1.35 14.63 0.41
N ALA A 305 -2.52 14.17 -0.03
CA ALA A 305 -3.80 14.54 0.56
C ALA A 305 -3.93 14.20 2.06
N ASP A 306 -3.34 13.09 2.51
CA ASP A 306 -3.33 12.68 3.93
C ASP A 306 -1.96 13.00 4.60
N GLY A 307 -1.17 13.92 4.03
CA GLY A 307 0.19 14.25 4.49
C GLY A 307 0.27 14.65 5.97
N PHE A 308 -0.66 15.50 6.43
CA PHE A 308 -0.81 15.87 7.85
C PHE A 308 -0.97 14.63 8.75
N HIS A 309 -1.81 13.67 8.36
CA HIS A 309 -2.04 12.45 9.14
C HIS A 309 -0.81 11.55 9.17
N VAL A 310 -0.02 11.51 8.08
CA VAL A 310 1.26 10.79 8.07
C VAL A 310 2.24 11.41 9.06
N LEU A 311 2.44 12.73 9.02
CA LEU A 311 3.33 13.45 9.93
C LEU A 311 2.96 13.19 11.39
N ARG A 312 1.66 13.32 11.70
CA ARG A 312 1.14 13.05 13.05
C ARG A 312 1.41 11.61 13.48
N THR A 313 1.13 10.63 12.62
CA THR A 313 1.33 9.20 12.93
C THR A 313 2.80 8.86 13.19
N VAL A 314 3.71 9.37 12.36
CA VAL A 314 5.15 9.13 12.53
C VAL A 314 5.64 9.73 13.85
N ARG A 315 5.24 10.97 14.17
CA ARG A 315 5.59 11.65 15.42
C ARG A 315 5.00 10.96 16.65
N GLU A 316 3.70 10.66 16.64
CA GLU A 316 2.98 10.02 17.76
C GLU A 316 3.50 8.61 18.05
N SER A 317 3.92 7.86 17.02
CA SER A 317 4.53 6.53 17.21
C SER A 317 6.00 6.58 17.61
N GLY A 318 6.63 7.76 17.67
CA GLY A 318 8.07 7.89 17.92
C GLY A 318 8.94 7.30 16.80
N GLY A 319 8.40 7.23 15.59
CA GLY A 319 9.12 6.83 14.38
C GLY A 319 9.83 8.00 13.71
N SER A 320 10.33 7.76 12.50
CA SER A 320 11.07 8.73 11.69
C SER A 320 10.82 8.49 10.20
N GLY A 321 11.47 9.22 9.30
CA GLY A 321 11.39 8.93 7.89
C GLY A 321 12.70 9.25 7.17
N ALA A 322 12.85 8.71 5.97
CA ALA A 322 13.93 9.11 5.08
C ALA A 322 13.47 9.04 3.62
N ALA A 323 14.27 9.64 2.75
CA ALA A 323 14.08 9.56 1.31
C ALA A 323 15.17 8.70 0.63
N ALA A 324 14.79 7.94 -0.39
CA ALA A 324 15.70 7.11 -1.19
C ALA A 324 15.81 7.63 -2.63
N THR A 325 17.03 7.79 -3.11
CA THR A 325 17.32 8.12 -4.51
C THR A 325 16.93 6.97 -5.44
N ASP A 326 16.72 7.27 -6.73
CA ASP A 326 16.35 6.26 -7.72
C ASP A 326 17.41 5.14 -7.83
N ALA A 327 18.70 5.47 -7.69
CA ALA A 327 19.77 4.46 -7.65
C ALA A 327 19.63 3.53 -6.43
N GLU A 328 19.39 4.08 -5.24
CA GLU A 328 19.17 3.28 -4.03
C GLU A 328 17.92 2.41 -4.12
N ILE A 329 16.87 2.90 -4.79
CA ILE A 329 15.64 2.15 -5.06
C ILE A 329 15.94 0.93 -5.94
N VAL A 330 16.69 1.09 -7.04
CA VAL A 330 17.08 -0.01 -7.92
C VAL A 330 17.95 -1.03 -7.17
N ASP A 331 18.94 -0.56 -6.41
CA ASP A 331 19.79 -1.42 -5.59
C ASP A 331 18.98 -2.24 -4.58
N ALA A 332 18.00 -1.61 -3.92
CA ALA A 332 17.13 -2.26 -2.95
C ALA A 332 16.20 -3.30 -3.60
N ILE A 333 15.64 -3.03 -4.79
CA ILE A 333 14.88 -4.03 -5.55
C ILE A 333 15.76 -5.26 -5.81
N GLY A 334 16.98 -5.04 -6.30
CA GLY A 334 17.92 -6.13 -6.56
C GLY A 334 18.33 -6.88 -5.29
N LEU A 335 18.54 -6.17 -4.19
CA LEU A 335 18.87 -6.76 -2.89
C LEU A 335 17.74 -7.69 -2.41
N LEU A 336 16.50 -7.21 -2.43
CA LEU A 336 15.33 -7.98 -2.02
C LEU A 336 15.17 -9.25 -2.87
N ALA A 337 15.32 -9.12 -4.19
CA ALA A 337 15.22 -10.24 -5.10
C ALA A 337 16.33 -11.29 -4.87
N ARG A 338 17.58 -10.86 -4.64
CA ARG A 338 18.72 -11.78 -4.41
C ARG A 338 18.75 -12.44 -3.03
N THR A 339 18.12 -11.82 -2.03
CA THR A 339 18.11 -12.31 -0.66
C THR A 339 16.89 -13.18 -0.38
N GLU A 340 15.72 -12.74 -0.82
CA GLU A 340 14.43 -13.35 -0.47
C GLU A 340 13.63 -13.88 -1.67
N GLY A 341 14.10 -13.66 -2.91
CA GLY A 341 13.38 -14.08 -4.12
C GLY A 341 12.13 -13.25 -4.41
N ILE A 342 11.98 -12.08 -3.79
CA ILE A 342 10.81 -11.20 -3.95
C ILE A 342 11.14 -10.08 -4.94
N PHE A 343 10.36 -9.99 -6.02
CA PHE A 343 10.47 -8.92 -7.01
C PHE A 343 9.38 -7.86 -6.81
N THR A 344 9.79 -6.73 -6.21
CA THR A 344 8.89 -5.60 -5.92
C THR A 344 8.94 -4.52 -7.01
N GLU A 345 7.84 -3.77 -7.13
CA GLU A 345 7.84 -2.48 -7.83
C GLU A 345 8.72 -1.44 -7.08
N PRO A 346 9.10 -0.32 -7.71
CA PRO A 346 9.90 0.74 -7.09
C PRO A 346 9.45 1.21 -5.71
N ALA A 347 8.15 1.22 -5.40
CA ALA A 347 7.66 1.61 -4.07
C ALA A 347 8.18 0.70 -2.94
N GLY A 348 8.26 -0.62 -3.18
CA GLY A 348 8.88 -1.52 -2.20
C GLY A 348 10.40 -1.38 -2.17
N GLY A 349 11.04 -1.06 -3.31
CA GLY A 349 12.44 -0.66 -3.36
C GLY A 349 12.74 0.56 -2.50
N THR A 350 11.90 1.60 -2.57
CA THR A 350 11.96 2.79 -1.71
C THR A 350 11.87 2.42 -0.24
N THR A 351 10.93 1.55 0.13
CA THR A 351 10.73 1.14 1.52
C THR A 351 11.94 0.41 2.08
N LEU A 352 12.52 -0.51 1.30
CA LEU A 352 13.71 -1.24 1.72
C LEU A 352 14.97 -0.35 1.74
N ALA A 353 15.14 0.52 0.75
CA ALA A 353 16.25 1.48 0.73
C ALA A 353 16.22 2.41 1.95
N VAL A 354 15.04 2.90 2.32
CA VAL A 354 14.85 3.71 3.54
C VAL A 354 15.08 2.88 4.80
N THR A 355 14.62 1.62 4.85
CA THR A 355 14.90 0.72 5.98
C THR A 355 16.40 0.60 6.21
N ARG A 356 17.19 0.37 5.15
CA ARG A 356 18.65 0.32 5.22
C ARG A 356 19.23 1.61 5.81
N LYS A 357 18.81 2.79 5.33
CA LYS A 357 19.26 4.08 5.84
C LYS A 357 18.96 4.27 7.33
N LEU A 358 17.73 3.96 7.75
CA LEU A 358 17.31 4.13 9.14
C LEU A 358 18.08 3.22 10.10
N VAL A 359 18.46 2.02 9.65
CA VAL A 359 19.33 1.11 10.39
C VAL A 359 20.77 1.64 10.46
N GLU A 360 21.30 2.15 9.34
CA GLU A 360 22.64 2.76 9.28
C GLU A 360 22.75 4.01 10.16
N GLN A 361 21.69 4.80 10.24
CA GLN A 361 21.59 6.00 11.09
C GLN A 361 21.32 5.69 12.57
N GLY A 362 21.04 4.43 12.92
CA GLY A 362 20.69 4.02 14.28
C GLY A 362 19.28 4.41 14.72
N ALA A 363 18.44 4.92 13.81
CA ALA A 363 17.03 5.21 14.09
C ALA A 363 16.20 3.93 14.27
N ILE A 364 16.62 2.83 13.63
CA ILE A 364 16.12 1.48 13.88
C ILE A 364 17.27 0.66 14.50
N PRO A 365 17.18 0.27 15.78
CA PRO A 365 18.18 -0.59 16.42
C PRO A 365 18.27 -1.94 15.71
N ARG A 366 19.51 -2.42 15.54
CA ARG A 366 19.82 -3.66 14.81
C ARG A 366 19.30 -4.90 15.50
N ASP A 367 19.06 -4.84 16.80
CA ASP A 367 18.57 -5.92 17.64
C ASP A 367 17.06 -5.88 17.85
N GLU A 368 16.31 -4.98 17.21
CA GLU A 368 14.85 -4.89 17.32
C GLU A 368 14.11 -5.45 16.10
N SER A 369 12.89 -5.96 16.31
CA SER A 369 12.10 -6.59 15.25
C SER A 369 11.49 -5.54 14.31
N THR A 370 11.73 -5.70 13.01
CA THR A 370 11.29 -4.74 11.99
C THR A 370 10.46 -5.42 10.90
N VAL A 371 9.39 -4.76 10.46
CA VAL A 371 8.59 -5.17 9.29
C VAL A 371 8.76 -4.16 8.17
N VAL A 372 9.13 -4.64 6.98
CA VAL A 372 9.23 -3.84 5.75
C VAL A 372 7.98 -4.09 4.90
N CYS A 373 7.24 -3.02 4.61
CA CYS A 373 6.01 -3.12 3.82
C CYS A 373 6.29 -3.07 2.31
N ILE A 374 6.05 -4.18 1.62
CA ILE A 374 6.13 -4.26 0.16
C ILE A 374 4.71 -4.18 -0.40
N THR A 375 4.47 -3.25 -1.33
CA THR A 375 3.10 -2.84 -1.70
C THR A 375 2.66 -3.22 -3.11
N GLY A 376 3.57 -3.70 -3.97
CA GLY A 376 3.26 -3.95 -5.36
C GLY A 376 4.30 -4.80 -6.09
N ASN A 377 3.84 -5.42 -7.17
CA ASN A 377 4.59 -6.41 -7.93
C ASN A 377 5.54 -5.82 -8.96
N GLY A 378 6.79 -6.28 -8.96
CA GLY A 378 7.85 -5.79 -9.83
C GLY A 378 7.61 -6.03 -11.32
N TYR A 379 6.85 -7.07 -11.70
CA TYR A 379 6.56 -7.35 -13.12
C TYR A 379 5.77 -6.24 -13.80
N LYS A 380 5.11 -5.36 -13.03
CA LYS A 380 4.37 -4.20 -13.54
C LYS A 380 5.26 -3.06 -14.02
N THR A 381 6.51 -3.03 -13.57
CA THR A 381 7.48 -1.96 -13.79
C THR A 381 8.86 -2.54 -14.08
N ALA A 382 8.91 -3.66 -14.82
CA ALA A 382 10.14 -4.39 -15.09
C ALA A 382 11.13 -3.57 -15.96
N ASP A 383 10.63 -2.61 -16.71
CA ASP A 383 11.41 -1.63 -17.49
C ASP A 383 12.38 -0.81 -16.63
N VAL A 384 11.98 -0.50 -15.39
CA VAL A 384 12.79 0.31 -14.46
C VAL A 384 14.10 -0.36 -14.07
N VAL A 385 14.13 -1.69 -14.03
CA VAL A 385 15.33 -2.47 -13.70
C VAL A 385 16.03 -3.05 -14.93
N ALA A 386 15.42 -2.97 -16.12
CA ALA A 386 15.91 -3.65 -17.32
C ALA A 386 17.35 -3.26 -17.69
N SER A 387 17.70 -1.98 -17.56
CA SER A 387 19.05 -1.46 -17.85
C SER A 387 20.11 -1.86 -16.80
N SER A 388 19.68 -2.32 -15.62
CA SER A 388 20.58 -2.72 -14.52
C SER A 388 20.89 -4.22 -14.50
N LEU A 389 20.24 -5.02 -15.34
CA LEU A 389 20.43 -6.46 -15.39
C LEU A 389 21.69 -6.84 -16.18
N ALA A 390 22.41 -7.85 -15.71
CA ALA A 390 23.54 -8.42 -16.44
C ALA A 390 23.06 -9.10 -17.73
N ALA A 391 23.77 -8.87 -18.83
CA ALA A 391 23.50 -9.57 -20.08
C ALA A 391 23.68 -11.09 -19.90
N PRO A 392 22.83 -11.92 -20.55
CA PRO A 392 23.02 -13.36 -20.55
C PRO A 392 24.42 -13.72 -21.04
N THR A 393 25.11 -14.64 -20.35
CA THR A 393 26.37 -15.18 -20.87
C THR A 393 26.05 -16.07 -22.08
N ALA A 394 26.51 -15.67 -23.26
CA ALA A 394 26.32 -16.42 -24.48
C ALA A 394 27.33 -17.56 -24.57
N LEU A 395 26.83 -18.80 -24.57
CA LEU A 395 27.62 -20.01 -24.78
C LEU A 395 27.08 -20.73 -26.02
N GLY A 396 27.93 -21.47 -26.71
CA GLY A 396 27.54 -22.40 -27.76
C GLY A 396 26.85 -23.65 -27.22
N ARG A 397 26.68 -24.66 -28.08
CA ARG A 397 25.94 -25.89 -27.76
C ARG A 397 26.78 -26.96 -27.06
N SER A 398 28.10 -26.76 -26.94
CA SER A 398 29.02 -27.79 -26.48
C SER A 398 29.14 -27.82 -24.95
N LEU A 399 29.26 -29.03 -24.38
CA LEU A 399 29.54 -29.19 -22.95
C LEU A 399 30.89 -28.56 -22.58
N ALA A 400 31.88 -28.64 -23.46
CA ALA A 400 33.21 -28.07 -23.25
C ALA A 400 33.18 -26.54 -23.01
N GLU A 401 32.34 -25.81 -23.75
CA GLU A 401 32.16 -24.36 -23.53
C GLU A 401 31.51 -24.06 -22.17
N PHE A 402 30.55 -24.89 -21.75
CA PHE A 402 29.95 -24.75 -20.42
C PHE A 402 30.95 -25.07 -19.31
N GLU A 403 31.78 -26.10 -19.49
CA GLU A 403 32.85 -26.44 -18.53
C GLU A 403 33.89 -25.33 -18.41
N ALA A 404 34.28 -24.71 -19.52
CA ALA A 404 35.17 -23.55 -19.52
C ALA A 404 34.57 -22.36 -18.74
N PHE A 405 33.31 -22.03 -19.02
CA PHE A 405 32.57 -21.01 -18.27
C PHE A 405 32.53 -21.30 -16.76
N MET A 406 32.30 -22.55 -16.37
CA MET A 406 32.29 -22.95 -14.96
C MET A 406 33.68 -22.87 -14.31
N ALA A 407 34.75 -23.16 -15.06
CA ALA A 407 36.12 -23.03 -14.57
C ALA A 407 36.47 -21.57 -14.27
N GLU A 408 36.12 -20.64 -15.16
CA GLU A 408 36.29 -19.19 -14.95
C GLU A 408 35.55 -18.71 -13.70
N ARG A 409 34.30 -19.15 -13.50
CA ARG A 409 33.48 -18.74 -12.35
C ARG A 409 34.00 -19.26 -11.02
N ARG A 410 34.59 -20.46 -10.99
CA ARG A 410 35.25 -21.02 -9.80
C ARG A 410 36.49 -20.22 -9.41
N GLN A 411 37.26 -19.73 -10.38
CA GLN A 411 38.42 -18.87 -10.12
C GLN A 411 38.00 -17.51 -9.56
N ALA A 412 36.87 -16.95 -10.03
CA ALA A 412 36.33 -15.69 -9.53
C ALA A 412 35.75 -15.75 -8.10
N HIS A 413 35.39 -16.94 -7.60
CA HIS A 413 34.82 -17.15 -6.25
C HIS A 413 35.84 -17.69 -5.23
N GLN A 414 37.13 -17.81 -5.58
CA GLN A 414 38.14 -18.08 -4.57
C GLN A 414 38.26 -16.84 -3.66
N PRO A 415 38.14 -16.99 -2.33
CA PRO A 415 38.40 -15.88 -1.43
C PRO A 415 39.84 -15.44 -1.64
N VAL A 416 40.06 -14.14 -1.82
CA VAL A 416 41.41 -13.56 -1.79
C VAL A 416 41.95 -13.85 -0.40
N SER A 417 42.76 -14.91 -0.29
CA SER A 417 43.57 -15.18 0.89
C SER A 417 44.65 -14.11 0.94
N GLY A 418 44.42 -13.10 1.78
CA GLY A 418 45.35 -12.01 2.06
C GLY A 418 44.99 -11.36 3.39
#